data_AF-A0AAW3BX49-F1
#
_entry.id   AF-A0AAW3BX49-F1
#
_cell.length_a   1.000
_cell.length_b   1.000
_cell.length_c   1.000
_cell.angle_alpha   90.00
_cell.angle_beta   90.00
_cell.angle_gamma   90.00
#
_symmetry.space_group_name_H-M   'P 1'
#
loop_
_entity.id
_entity.type
_entity.pdbx_description
1 polymer ?
#
loop_
_entity_poly.entity_id
_entity_poly.type
_entity_poly.pdbx_seq_one_letter_code
_entity_poly.pdbx_strand_id
1 'polypeptide(L)'
;MPFTTTHPSDRSELVEGEPFYSLVTYTLLKPNAEVVPALLNFAFQLRAFDVLPPCDAVGLLSGIDSTGLIVWSGALAFIEWLVQNPHCIQTRLRVAKRAKAHVIELGCGSGIVAVALCALLRSLRLADPNGQLPSSLTTVHVWATDGNPECVSLARKNLNEQCNAACVSCAAVTASTALLRWGDLPSVQEALQPCFHESAAASSITIIAADVLYDAAAVPLLVSTVSEIARMHHAGSNPSTPPGSLEWWLVYTPRSLTRAGNEAIFQALLDALAEHQWTFEVFDLPAGNVATGFEHHPDCAVPALLGCILVVQVTSDAAR
;
A
#
# COMPACT_ATOMS: atom_id res chain seq x y z
N MET A 1 13.06 15.14 -2.42
CA MET A 1 11.65 14.90 -2.75
C MET A 1 11.53 14.70 -4.25
N PRO A 2 11.33 13.47 -4.75
CA PRO A 2 11.10 13.16 -6.16
C PRO A 2 9.65 13.46 -6.55
N PHE A 3 8.78 13.89 -5.63
CA PHE A 3 7.49 14.48 -5.98
C PHE A 3 7.53 15.99 -5.79
N THR A 4 7.10 16.73 -6.80
CA THR A 4 6.66 18.12 -6.60
C THR A 4 5.20 18.13 -6.23
N THR A 5 4.85 18.99 -5.28
CA THR A 5 3.47 19.24 -4.88
C THR A 5 2.97 20.54 -5.47
N THR A 6 1.71 20.56 -5.89
CA THR A 6 0.96 21.80 -6.16
C THR A 6 -0.39 21.73 -5.47
N HIS A 7 -0.94 22.90 -5.09
CA HIS A 7 -2.20 23.01 -4.34
C HIS A 7 -3.26 23.64 -5.25
N PRO A 8 -3.98 22.83 -6.05
CA PRO A 8 -5.08 23.35 -6.87
C PRO A 8 -6.22 23.89 -6.00
N SER A 9 -7.10 24.70 -6.60
CA SER A 9 -8.30 25.17 -5.91
C SER A 9 -9.21 23.98 -5.56
N ASP A 10 -9.45 23.77 -4.28
CA ASP A 10 -10.47 22.83 -3.83
C ASP A 10 -11.86 23.48 -3.92
N ARG A 11 -12.78 22.82 -4.62
CA ARG A 11 -14.16 23.30 -4.82
C ARG A 11 -15.18 22.56 -3.97
N SER A 12 -14.73 21.59 -3.18
CA SER A 12 -15.60 20.87 -2.25
C SER A 12 -16.15 21.82 -1.19
N GLU A 13 -17.43 21.65 -0.86
CA GLU A 13 -18.09 22.45 0.17
C GLU A 13 -17.45 22.17 1.53
N LEU A 14 -17.18 23.23 2.29
CA LEU A 14 -16.67 23.11 3.65
C LEU A 14 -17.86 22.88 4.58
N VAL A 15 -17.87 21.72 5.23
CA VAL A 15 -18.94 21.31 6.15
C VAL A 15 -18.46 21.52 7.58
N GLU A 16 -19.25 22.24 8.38
CA GLU A 16 -18.96 22.44 9.79
C GLU A 16 -18.87 21.09 10.54
N GLY A 17 -17.81 20.91 11.32
CA GLY A 17 -17.53 19.67 12.04
C GLY A 17 -16.73 18.62 11.25
N GLU A 18 -16.45 18.84 9.97
CA GLU A 18 -15.51 18.01 9.21
C GLU A 18 -14.08 18.59 9.20
N PRO A 19 -13.04 17.74 9.23
CA PRO A 19 -11.66 18.21 9.12
C PRO A 19 -11.38 18.89 7.76
N PHE A 20 -10.58 19.96 7.80
CA PHE A 20 -10.14 20.67 6.59
C PHE A 20 -8.86 20.04 6.04
N TYR A 21 -8.99 19.30 4.93
CA TYR A 21 -7.86 18.72 4.23
C TYR A 21 -7.45 19.58 3.03
N SER A 22 -6.15 19.67 2.78
CA SER A 22 -5.62 20.33 1.58
C SER A 22 -5.66 19.37 0.41
N LEU A 23 -6.25 19.80 -0.72
CA LEU A 23 -6.11 19.07 -1.99
C LEU A 23 -4.70 19.29 -2.55
N VAL A 24 -3.95 18.21 -2.76
CA VAL A 24 -2.57 18.24 -3.23
C VAL A 24 -2.42 17.38 -4.47
N THR A 25 -1.76 17.94 -5.48
CA THR A 25 -1.30 17.18 -6.66
C THR A 25 0.15 16.79 -6.47
N TYR A 26 0.44 15.49 -6.51
CA TYR A 26 1.78 14.93 -6.48
C TYR A 26 2.20 14.61 -7.91
N THR A 27 3.33 15.16 -8.36
CA THR A 27 3.91 14.89 -9.69
C THR A 27 5.33 14.35 -9.54
N LEU A 28 5.61 13.17 -10.09
CA LEU A 28 6.93 12.56 -10.02
C LEU A 28 7.91 13.33 -10.93
N LEU A 29 8.98 13.84 -10.33
CA LEU A 29 10.12 14.49 -10.96
C LEU A 29 11.04 13.43 -11.59
N LYS A 30 11.27 13.57 -12.89
CA LYS A 30 12.31 12.83 -13.65
C LYS A 30 12.36 11.33 -13.30
N PRO A 31 11.34 10.55 -13.68
CA PRO A 31 11.51 9.11 -13.72
C PRO A 31 12.79 8.74 -14.49
N ASN A 32 13.55 7.74 -14.02
CA ASN A 32 14.76 7.26 -14.70
C ASN A 32 14.46 6.98 -16.19
N ALA A 33 15.50 7.06 -17.05
CA ALA A 33 15.36 6.95 -18.51
C ALA A 33 14.70 5.64 -19.01
N GLU A 34 14.54 4.64 -18.14
CA GLU A 34 13.95 3.33 -18.42
C GLU A 34 12.45 3.23 -18.08
N VAL A 35 11.83 4.30 -17.59
CA VAL A 35 10.40 4.29 -17.27
C VAL A 35 9.54 4.29 -18.53
N VAL A 36 8.47 3.50 -18.51
CA VAL A 36 7.52 3.38 -19.61
C VAL A 36 6.96 4.76 -19.97
N PRO A 37 6.87 5.15 -21.28
CA PRO A 37 6.46 6.49 -21.68
C PRO A 37 5.19 7.03 -21.04
N ALA A 38 4.21 6.16 -20.79
CA ALA A 38 2.94 6.53 -20.14
C ALA A 38 3.07 6.99 -18.68
N LEU A 39 4.22 6.76 -18.05
CA LEU A 39 4.50 7.14 -16.67
C LEU A 39 5.52 8.29 -16.55
N LEU A 40 5.99 8.85 -17.67
CA LEU A 40 6.98 9.94 -17.67
C LEU A 40 6.52 11.19 -16.91
N ASN A 41 5.22 11.45 -16.92
CA ASN A 41 4.59 12.57 -16.20
C ASN A 41 3.58 12.04 -15.17
N PHE A 42 3.95 10.97 -14.46
CA PHE A 42 3.05 10.35 -13.50
C PHE A 42 2.65 11.35 -12.41
N ALA A 43 1.33 11.56 -12.27
CA ALA A 43 0.74 12.44 -11.29
C ALA A 43 -0.59 11.89 -10.77
N PHE A 44 -0.90 12.24 -9.54
CA PHE A 44 -2.17 11.91 -8.89
C PHE A 44 -2.52 13.00 -7.87
N GLN A 45 -3.78 13.03 -7.45
CA GLN A 45 -4.27 14.03 -6.50
C GLN A 45 -4.99 13.34 -5.34
N LEU A 46 -4.82 13.87 -4.14
CA LEU A 46 -5.62 13.49 -2.99
C LEU A 46 -5.68 14.63 -1.97
N ARG A 47 -6.60 14.50 -1.02
CA ARG A 47 -6.67 15.31 0.18
C ARG A 47 -5.95 14.65 1.34
N ALA A 48 -5.18 15.45 2.06
CA ALA A 48 -4.56 15.08 3.33
C ALA A 48 -4.32 16.36 4.16
N PHE A 49 -3.93 16.21 5.41
CA PHE A 49 -3.33 17.32 6.13
C PHE A 49 -1.91 17.58 5.60
N ASP A 50 -1.56 18.86 5.47
CA ASP A 50 -0.19 19.27 5.09
C ASP A 50 0.82 18.98 6.22
N VAL A 51 0.35 19.09 7.45
CA VAL A 51 1.12 18.85 8.68
C VAL A 51 0.24 18.16 9.70
N LEU A 52 0.84 17.33 10.56
CA LEU A 52 0.12 16.73 11.68
C LEU A 52 -0.50 17.83 12.53
N PRO A 53 -1.83 17.84 12.72
CA PRO A 53 -2.45 18.76 13.66
C PRO A 53 -1.81 18.60 15.04
N PRO A 54 -1.58 19.70 15.80
CA PRO A 54 -0.90 19.61 17.10
C PRO A 54 -1.55 18.65 18.10
N CYS A 55 -2.88 18.47 18.03
CA CYS A 55 -3.61 17.49 18.85
C CYS A 55 -3.24 16.04 18.50
N ASP A 56 -2.95 15.76 17.24
CA ASP A 56 -2.61 14.44 16.73
C ASP A 56 -1.11 14.13 16.90
N ALA A 57 -0.28 15.18 16.95
CA ALA A 57 1.13 15.08 17.35
C ALA A 57 1.29 14.61 18.82
N VAL A 58 0.30 14.90 19.68
CA VAL A 58 0.22 14.34 21.04
C VAL A 58 -0.31 12.90 21.02
N GLY A 59 -1.15 12.56 20.03
CA GLY A 59 -1.61 11.20 19.70
C GLY A 59 -0.48 10.19 19.48
N LEU A 60 0.61 10.62 18.83
CA LEU A 60 1.85 9.84 18.67
C LEU A 60 2.47 9.38 20.00
N LEU A 61 2.19 10.08 21.10
CA LEU A 61 2.67 9.75 22.45
C LEU A 61 1.62 8.98 23.28
N SER A 62 0.36 8.98 22.86
CA SER A 62 -0.78 8.42 23.62
C SER A 62 -1.45 7.22 22.94
N GLY A 63 -1.05 6.84 21.72
CA GLY A 63 -1.61 5.71 20.98
C GLY A 63 -2.97 5.99 20.32
N ILE A 64 -3.35 7.27 20.20
CA ILE A 64 -4.54 7.69 19.45
C ILE A 64 -4.09 8.04 18.02
N ASP A 65 -4.43 7.17 17.08
CA ASP A 65 -3.77 7.08 15.77
C ASP A 65 -4.45 7.92 14.67
N SER A 66 -4.39 9.25 14.81
CA SER A 66 -4.77 10.19 13.73
C SER A 66 -3.59 10.44 12.76
N THR A 67 -2.50 9.69 12.91
CA THR A 67 -1.23 9.94 12.22
C THR A 67 -1.31 9.64 10.73
N GLY A 68 -2.26 8.78 10.34
CA GLY A 68 -2.54 8.43 8.95
C GLY A 68 -3.18 9.55 8.13
N LEU A 69 -3.60 10.67 8.75
CA LEU A 69 -4.27 11.78 8.03
C LEU A 69 -3.29 12.71 7.28
N ILE A 70 -1.98 12.55 7.49
CA ILE A 70 -0.93 13.17 6.66
C ILE A 70 -0.36 12.18 5.63
N VAL A 71 0.46 12.69 4.72
CA VAL A 71 1.23 11.85 3.79
C VAL A 71 2.62 11.59 4.34
N TRP A 72 2.91 10.33 4.59
CA TRP A 72 4.23 9.89 5.05
C TRP A 72 5.18 9.62 3.89
N SER A 73 6.47 9.91 4.13
CA SER A 73 7.51 9.83 3.10
C SER A 73 7.79 8.41 2.59
N GLY A 74 7.62 7.38 3.41
CA GLY A 74 7.78 5.99 3.00
C GLY A 74 6.74 5.57 1.96
N ALA A 75 5.49 6.03 2.11
CA ALA A 75 4.45 5.82 1.11
C ALA A 75 4.81 6.47 -0.24
N LEU A 76 5.33 7.70 -0.24
CA LEU A 76 5.79 8.36 -1.46
C LEU A 76 7.00 7.64 -2.09
N ALA A 77 7.97 7.20 -1.29
CA ALA A 77 9.12 6.44 -1.78
C ALA A 77 8.70 5.09 -2.41
N PHE A 78 7.69 4.44 -1.84
CA PHE A 78 7.12 3.23 -2.43
C PHE A 78 6.42 3.50 -3.77
N ILE A 79 5.65 4.59 -3.87
CA ILE A 79 5.01 4.97 -5.14
C ILE A 79 6.06 5.28 -6.21
N GLU A 80 7.13 5.99 -5.86
CA GLU A 80 8.28 6.19 -6.75
C GLU A 80 8.86 4.86 -7.22
N TRP A 81 9.11 3.93 -6.30
CA TRP A 81 9.63 2.61 -6.62
C TRP A 81 8.71 1.84 -7.58
N LEU A 82 7.38 1.89 -7.37
CA LEU A 82 6.39 1.28 -8.25
C LEU A 82 6.41 1.86 -9.66
N VAL A 83 6.56 3.18 -9.79
CA VAL A 83 6.63 3.87 -11.08
C VAL A 83 7.94 3.54 -11.81
N GLN A 84 9.03 3.38 -11.07
CA GLN A 84 10.33 2.96 -11.62
C GLN A 84 10.37 1.47 -11.97
N ASN A 85 9.60 0.64 -11.26
CA ASN A 85 9.56 -0.82 -11.42
C ASN A 85 8.16 -1.35 -11.78
N PRO A 86 7.51 -0.83 -12.84
CA PRO A 86 6.14 -1.20 -13.18
C PRO A 86 6.01 -2.68 -13.59
N HIS A 87 7.13 -3.31 -13.97
CA HIS A 87 7.18 -4.73 -14.30
C HIS A 87 6.85 -5.63 -13.08
N CYS A 88 7.13 -5.19 -11.85
CA CYS A 88 6.83 -5.94 -10.63
C CYS A 88 5.31 -6.17 -10.51
N ILE A 89 4.53 -5.08 -10.58
CA ILE A 89 3.06 -5.17 -10.50
C ILE A 89 2.48 -5.81 -11.76
N GLN A 90 3.02 -5.51 -12.96
CA GLN A 90 2.55 -6.11 -14.21
C GLN A 90 2.74 -7.63 -14.24
N THR A 91 3.86 -8.15 -13.75
CA THR A 91 4.12 -9.59 -13.73
C THR A 91 3.08 -10.30 -12.87
N ARG A 92 2.74 -9.75 -11.71
CA ARG A 92 1.69 -10.30 -10.83
C ARG A 92 0.31 -10.26 -11.49
N LEU A 93 -0.03 -9.15 -12.13
CA LEU A 93 -1.27 -9.04 -12.90
C LEU A 93 -1.34 -10.01 -14.09
N ARG A 94 -0.20 -10.35 -14.70
CA ARG A 94 -0.11 -11.35 -15.78
C ARG A 94 -0.27 -12.79 -15.29
N VAL A 95 0.12 -13.10 -14.04
CA VAL A 95 -0.10 -14.42 -13.42
C VAL A 95 -1.61 -14.68 -13.27
N ALA A 96 -2.41 -13.64 -13.04
CA ALA A 96 -3.86 -13.69 -12.90
C ALA A 96 -4.65 -13.93 -14.22
N LYS A 97 -4.11 -14.70 -15.18
CA LYS A 97 -4.70 -14.88 -16.53
C LYS A 97 -6.20 -15.22 -16.45
N ARG A 98 -7.06 -14.32 -16.97
CA ARG A 98 -8.54 -14.41 -17.01
C ARG A 98 -9.26 -14.33 -15.65
N ALA A 99 -8.63 -13.80 -14.62
CA ALA A 99 -9.17 -13.76 -13.26
C ALA A 99 -9.10 -12.37 -12.61
N LYS A 100 -9.70 -12.26 -11.42
CA LYS A 100 -9.68 -11.08 -10.56
C LYS A 100 -8.37 -11.05 -9.75
N ALA A 101 -7.74 -9.89 -9.65
CA ALA A 101 -6.59 -9.64 -8.79
C ALA A 101 -6.98 -8.63 -7.71
N HIS A 102 -6.53 -8.88 -6.48
CA HIS A 102 -6.79 -8.00 -5.36
C HIS A 102 -5.50 -7.41 -4.84
N VAL A 103 -5.51 -6.10 -4.58
CA VAL A 103 -4.45 -5.43 -3.83
C VAL A 103 -5.06 -4.91 -2.54
N ILE A 104 -4.48 -5.29 -1.40
CA ILE A 104 -5.00 -4.95 -0.07
C ILE A 104 -3.96 -4.10 0.65
N GLU A 105 -4.23 -2.81 0.80
CA GLU A 105 -3.41 -1.90 1.58
C GLU A 105 -3.84 -1.95 3.06
N LEU A 106 -2.90 -2.31 3.93
CA LEU A 106 -3.02 -2.32 5.38
C LEU A 106 -2.46 -1.01 5.94
N GLY A 107 -3.27 -0.26 6.70
CA GLY A 107 -2.88 1.04 7.27
C GLY A 107 -2.81 2.11 6.21
N CYS A 108 -3.91 2.30 5.46
CA CYS A 108 -3.91 3.16 4.30
C CYS A 108 -3.81 4.66 4.62
N GLY A 109 -4.12 5.08 5.86
CA GLY A 109 -4.13 6.49 6.24
C GLY A 109 -5.04 7.31 5.31
N SER A 110 -4.46 8.31 4.65
CA SER A 110 -5.14 9.14 3.63
C SER A 110 -5.52 8.39 2.34
N GLY A 111 -5.09 7.13 2.19
CA GLY A 111 -5.27 6.31 1.01
C GLY A 111 -4.29 6.66 -0.12
N ILE A 112 -3.17 7.32 0.19
CA ILE A 112 -2.24 7.80 -0.83
C ILE A 112 -1.72 6.67 -1.74
N VAL A 113 -1.36 5.51 -1.18
CA VAL A 113 -0.85 4.40 -1.99
C VAL A 113 -1.97 3.80 -2.83
N ALA A 114 -3.16 3.55 -2.29
CA ALA A 114 -4.30 3.09 -3.07
C ALA A 114 -4.68 4.05 -4.22
N VAL A 115 -4.67 5.36 -3.97
CA VAL A 115 -4.94 6.38 -5.00
C VAL A 115 -3.87 6.35 -6.09
N ALA A 116 -2.59 6.39 -5.71
CA ALA A 116 -1.49 6.36 -6.66
C ALA A 116 -1.46 5.05 -7.45
N LEU A 117 -1.76 3.92 -6.82
CA LEU A 117 -1.85 2.62 -7.47
C LEU A 117 -2.98 2.59 -8.49
N CYS A 118 -4.17 3.12 -8.15
CA CYS A 118 -5.27 3.25 -9.10
C CYS A 118 -4.85 4.08 -10.32
N ALA A 119 -4.18 5.22 -10.11
CA ALA A 119 -3.66 6.05 -11.20
C ALA A 119 -2.61 5.30 -12.04
N LEU A 120 -1.65 4.63 -11.41
CA LEU A 120 -0.58 3.88 -12.05
C LEU A 120 -1.14 2.76 -12.94
N LEU A 121 -2.05 1.95 -12.39
CA LEU A 121 -2.66 0.83 -13.11
C LEU A 121 -3.49 1.29 -14.31
N ARG A 122 -4.18 2.43 -14.20
CA ARG A 122 -4.92 3.01 -15.33
C ARG A 122 -3.98 3.52 -16.42
N SER A 123 -2.92 4.24 -16.05
CA SER A 123 -1.92 4.73 -17.00
C SER A 123 -1.23 3.59 -17.75
N LEU A 124 -0.87 2.51 -17.05
CA LEU A 124 -0.26 1.33 -17.68
C LEU A 124 -1.19 0.62 -18.65
N ARG A 125 -2.51 0.61 -18.41
CA ARG A 125 -3.49 0.02 -19.33
C ARG A 125 -3.73 0.88 -20.55
N LEU A 126 -3.85 2.20 -20.39
CA LEU A 126 -4.00 3.13 -21.50
C LEU A 126 -2.79 3.09 -22.46
N ALA A 127 -1.62 2.72 -21.94
CA ALA A 127 -0.38 2.57 -22.71
C ALA A 127 -0.33 1.32 -23.60
N ASP A 128 -1.21 0.33 -23.42
CA ASP A 128 -1.28 -0.89 -24.23
C ASP A 128 -2.63 -1.03 -24.98
N PRO A 129 -2.90 -0.15 -25.97
CA PRO A 129 -4.16 -0.15 -26.72
C PRO A 129 -4.31 -1.37 -27.65
N ASN A 130 -3.23 -2.11 -27.93
CA ASN A 130 -3.23 -3.25 -28.84
C ASN A 130 -3.34 -4.61 -28.12
N GLY A 131 -3.43 -4.63 -26.79
CA GLY A 131 -3.63 -5.84 -25.99
C GLY A 131 -2.51 -6.87 -26.15
N GLN A 132 -1.27 -6.42 -26.39
CA GLN A 132 -0.13 -7.34 -26.45
C GLN A 132 0.40 -7.71 -25.06
N LEU A 133 0.07 -6.94 -24.01
CA LEU A 133 0.11 -7.49 -22.66
C LEU A 133 -1.14 -8.37 -22.44
N PRO A 134 -1.00 -9.52 -21.76
CA PRO A 134 -2.12 -10.38 -21.35
C PRO A 134 -3.19 -9.74 -20.44
N SER A 135 -3.21 -8.41 -20.28
CA SER A 135 -3.92 -7.65 -19.25
C SER A 135 -5.31 -7.14 -19.63
N SER A 136 -5.79 -7.34 -20.87
CA SER A 136 -7.09 -6.81 -21.30
C SER A 136 -8.31 -7.43 -20.60
N LEU A 137 -8.14 -8.55 -19.88
CA LEU A 137 -9.23 -9.29 -19.23
C LEU A 137 -9.13 -9.37 -17.69
N THR A 138 -8.01 -8.96 -17.09
CA THR A 138 -7.84 -9.01 -15.63
C THR A 138 -8.51 -7.79 -15.00
N THR A 139 -9.39 -7.99 -14.04
CA THR A 139 -9.95 -6.91 -13.20
C THR A 139 -9.13 -6.81 -11.93
N VAL A 140 -8.67 -5.60 -11.59
CA VAL A 140 -7.97 -5.31 -10.34
C VAL A 140 -8.90 -4.57 -9.40
N HIS A 141 -8.95 -5.02 -8.15
CA HIS A 141 -9.63 -4.32 -7.08
C HIS A 141 -8.65 -3.94 -5.99
N VAL A 142 -8.55 -2.63 -5.70
CA VAL A 142 -7.70 -2.08 -4.65
C VAL A 142 -8.53 -1.84 -3.39
N TRP A 143 -8.12 -2.43 -2.28
CA TRP A 143 -8.73 -2.25 -0.97
C TRP A 143 -7.83 -1.34 -0.14
N ALA A 144 -8.33 -0.17 0.23
CA ALA A 144 -7.67 0.69 1.22
C ALA A 144 -8.27 0.40 2.60
N THR A 145 -7.46 -0.16 3.50
CA THR A 145 -7.94 -0.59 4.82
C THR A 145 -7.19 0.08 5.95
N ASP A 146 -7.89 0.43 7.02
CA ASP A 146 -7.31 1.09 8.19
C ASP A 146 -8.13 0.76 9.45
N GLY A 147 -7.50 0.81 10.62
CA GLY A 147 -8.16 0.62 11.91
C GLY A 147 -8.87 1.88 12.41
N ASN A 148 -8.50 3.05 11.88
CA ASN A 148 -9.10 4.34 12.19
C ASN A 148 -10.23 4.70 11.20
N PRO A 149 -11.48 4.88 11.66
CA PRO A 149 -12.60 5.28 10.81
C PRO A 149 -12.39 6.59 10.04
N GLU A 150 -11.63 7.54 10.59
CA GLU A 150 -11.33 8.83 9.94
C GLU A 150 -10.42 8.64 8.73
N CYS A 151 -9.38 7.80 8.86
CA CYS A 151 -8.51 7.39 7.75
C CYS A 151 -9.33 6.68 6.65
N VAL A 152 -10.17 5.71 7.02
CA VAL A 152 -11.05 5.01 6.07
C VAL A 152 -11.99 5.99 5.35
N SER A 153 -12.55 6.96 6.07
CA SER A 153 -13.43 8.00 5.51
C SER A 153 -12.70 8.90 4.52
N LEU A 154 -11.50 9.38 4.88
CA LEU A 154 -10.66 10.21 4.03
C LEU A 154 -10.21 9.43 2.78
N ALA A 155 -9.69 8.22 2.94
CA ALA A 155 -9.30 7.34 1.84
C ALA A 155 -10.48 7.10 0.88
N ARG A 156 -11.70 6.95 1.40
CA ARG A 156 -12.91 6.81 0.58
C ARG A 156 -13.21 8.07 -0.22
N LYS A 157 -13.16 9.25 0.40
CA LYS A 157 -13.33 10.54 -0.30
C LYS A 157 -12.30 10.65 -1.44
N ASN A 158 -11.04 10.38 -1.15
CA ASN A 158 -9.95 10.44 -2.12
C ASN A 158 -10.12 9.43 -3.27
N LEU A 159 -10.42 8.16 -2.97
CA LEU A 159 -10.64 7.14 -3.99
C LEU A 159 -11.86 7.45 -4.85
N ASN A 160 -12.96 7.92 -4.27
CA ASN A 160 -14.17 8.26 -5.00
C ASN A 160 -13.91 9.36 -6.03
N GLU A 161 -13.20 10.41 -5.67
CA GLU A 161 -12.90 11.49 -6.63
C GLU A 161 -11.98 11.04 -7.76
N GLN A 162 -11.03 10.16 -7.46
CA GLN A 162 -10.11 9.63 -8.46
C GLN A 162 -10.74 8.52 -9.31
N CYS A 163 -11.74 7.80 -8.80
CA CYS A 163 -12.29 6.60 -9.45
C CYS A 163 -13.71 6.75 -10.01
N ASN A 164 -14.49 7.74 -9.59
CA ASN A 164 -15.88 7.93 -10.05
C ASN A 164 -16.01 8.67 -11.37
N ALA A 165 -14.91 9.16 -11.97
CA ALA A 165 -14.94 9.58 -13.36
C ALA A 165 -15.26 8.34 -14.20
N ALA A 166 -16.46 8.30 -14.80
CA ALA A 166 -16.98 7.20 -15.62
C ALA A 166 -16.15 7.01 -16.90
N CYS A 167 -14.92 6.53 -16.72
CA CYS A 167 -14.02 6.15 -17.78
C CYS A 167 -14.34 4.71 -18.16
N VAL A 168 -15.11 4.54 -19.24
CA VAL A 168 -15.50 3.22 -19.78
C VAL A 168 -14.28 2.36 -20.12
N SER A 169 -13.14 2.98 -20.48
CA SER A 169 -11.86 2.30 -20.71
C SER A 169 -11.09 1.94 -19.42
N CYS A 170 -11.53 2.42 -18.25
CA CYS A 170 -10.90 2.20 -16.94
C CYS A 170 -11.65 1.21 -16.04
N ALA A 171 -12.76 0.62 -16.52
CA ALA A 171 -13.68 -0.23 -15.75
C ALA A 171 -13.03 -1.47 -15.07
N ALA A 172 -11.81 -1.80 -15.47
CA ALA A 172 -11.07 -2.95 -14.95
C ALA A 172 -10.15 -2.61 -13.75
N VAL A 173 -10.12 -1.36 -13.27
CA VAL A 173 -9.48 -0.98 -12.01
C VAL A 173 -10.53 -0.32 -11.11
N THR A 174 -10.91 -1.04 -10.06
CA THR A 174 -11.89 -0.62 -9.07
C THR A 174 -11.23 -0.49 -7.71
N ALA A 175 -11.84 0.26 -6.79
CA ALA A 175 -11.32 0.40 -5.45
C ALA A 175 -12.46 0.47 -4.42
N SER A 176 -12.19 -0.03 -3.22
CA SER A 176 -13.06 0.07 -2.05
C SER A 176 -12.26 0.40 -0.81
N THR A 177 -12.97 0.82 0.22
CA THR A 177 -12.39 1.05 1.55
C THR A 177 -13.05 0.14 2.57
N ALA A 178 -12.31 -0.36 3.55
CA ALA A 178 -12.87 -1.13 4.65
C ALA A 178 -12.21 -0.79 5.98
N LEU A 179 -12.97 -0.87 7.07
CA LEU A 179 -12.43 -0.78 8.42
C LEU A 179 -11.80 -2.13 8.78
N LEU A 180 -10.49 -2.15 9.03
CA LEU A 180 -9.74 -3.37 9.35
C LEU A 180 -8.75 -3.06 10.46
N ARG A 181 -8.96 -3.66 11.63
CA ARG A 181 -8.03 -3.55 12.76
C ARG A 181 -7.04 -4.71 12.73
N TRP A 182 -5.74 -4.42 12.81
CA TRP A 182 -4.74 -5.48 12.81
C TRP A 182 -4.84 -6.36 14.06
N GLY A 183 -4.57 -7.65 13.89
CA GLY A 183 -4.72 -8.66 14.94
C GLY A 183 -6.17 -9.02 15.32
N ASP A 184 -7.18 -8.29 14.84
CA ASP A 184 -8.60 -8.59 15.04
C ASP A 184 -9.12 -9.48 13.89
N LEU A 185 -8.97 -10.80 14.03
CA LEU A 185 -9.32 -11.75 12.97
C LEU A 185 -10.78 -11.64 12.49
N PRO A 186 -11.79 -11.50 13.38
CA PRO A 186 -13.16 -11.18 12.95
C PRO A 186 -13.24 -9.92 12.07
N SER A 187 -12.55 -8.84 12.43
CA SER A 187 -12.52 -7.61 11.62
C SER A 187 -11.91 -7.85 10.23
N VAL A 188 -10.83 -8.64 10.14
CA VAL A 188 -10.21 -9.01 8.85
C VAL A 188 -11.19 -9.79 7.99
N GLN A 189 -11.88 -10.78 8.57
CA GLN A 189 -12.85 -11.62 7.87
C GLN A 189 -14.04 -10.81 7.35
N GLU A 190 -14.62 -9.95 8.18
CA GLU A 190 -15.74 -9.10 7.80
C GLU A 190 -15.34 -8.10 6.69
N ALA A 191 -14.22 -7.40 6.87
CA ALA A 191 -13.74 -6.40 5.93
C ALA A 191 -13.43 -6.98 4.54
N LEU A 192 -12.83 -8.17 4.51
CA LEU A 192 -12.30 -8.77 3.28
C LEU A 192 -13.16 -9.90 2.74
N GLN A 193 -14.29 -10.24 3.37
CA GLN A 193 -15.25 -11.23 2.85
C GLN A 193 -15.53 -11.05 1.34
N PRO A 194 -15.79 -9.84 0.82
CA PRO A 194 -16.10 -9.66 -0.60
C PRO A 194 -14.91 -9.94 -1.54
N CYS A 195 -13.67 -9.99 -1.03
CA CYS A 195 -12.49 -10.39 -1.80
C CYS A 195 -12.50 -11.88 -2.14
N PHE A 196 -13.08 -12.71 -1.25
CA PHE A 196 -12.89 -14.15 -1.25
C PHE A 196 -14.15 -14.95 -1.61
N HIS A 197 -15.34 -14.34 -1.46
CA HIS A 197 -16.62 -15.05 -1.64
C HIS A 197 -17.20 -15.02 -3.07
N GLU A 198 -16.67 -14.20 -3.98
CA GLU A 198 -17.13 -14.23 -5.38
C GLU A 198 -16.57 -15.48 -6.10
N SER A 199 -17.42 -16.16 -6.88
CA SER A 199 -17.25 -17.47 -7.56
C SER A 199 -15.99 -17.63 -8.46
N ALA A 200 -15.18 -16.57 -8.60
CA ALA A 200 -13.82 -16.66 -9.14
C ALA A 200 -12.83 -16.35 -8.01
N ALA A 201 -12.30 -17.40 -7.36
CA ALA A 201 -11.23 -17.26 -6.38
C ALA A 201 -10.16 -16.29 -6.91
N ALA A 202 -9.82 -15.28 -6.11
CA ALA A 202 -8.78 -14.31 -6.46
C ALA A 202 -7.50 -15.06 -6.81
N SER A 203 -7.14 -15.04 -8.10
CA SER A 203 -5.95 -15.75 -8.60
C SER A 203 -4.63 -15.14 -8.11
N SER A 204 -4.68 -13.89 -7.62
CA SER A 204 -3.53 -13.19 -7.06
C SER A 204 -3.97 -12.18 -6.02
N ILE A 205 -3.29 -12.18 -4.87
CA ILE A 205 -3.44 -11.20 -3.80
C ILE A 205 -2.09 -10.56 -3.52
N THR A 206 -2.04 -9.23 -3.54
CA THR A 206 -0.89 -8.46 -3.10
C THR A 206 -1.31 -7.64 -1.89
N ILE A 207 -0.74 -7.94 -0.73
CA ILE A 207 -0.90 -7.13 0.47
C ILE A 207 0.17 -6.04 0.42
N ILE A 208 -0.20 -4.79 0.68
CA ILE A 208 0.71 -3.66 0.77
C ILE A 208 0.63 -3.11 2.17
N ALA A 209 1.77 -2.81 2.78
CA ALA A 209 1.86 -2.13 4.06
C ALA A 209 2.97 -1.09 3.94
N ALA A 210 2.62 0.19 3.91
CA ALA A 210 3.58 1.24 3.61
C ALA A 210 3.73 2.20 4.80
N ASP A 211 4.92 2.24 5.41
CA ASP A 211 5.23 3.18 6.50
C ASP A 211 4.38 2.96 7.77
N VAL A 212 4.09 1.70 8.06
CA VAL A 212 3.18 1.29 9.15
C VAL A 212 3.86 0.75 10.41
N LEU A 213 5.17 0.48 10.35
CA LEU A 213 5.92 -0.11 11.46
C LEU A 213 6.78 0.93 12.17
N TYR A 214 6.19 1.59 13.17
CA TYR A 214 6.89 2.53 14.06
C TYR A 214 7.10 1.99 15.48
N ASP A 215 6.50 0.84 15.82
CA ASP A 215 6.64 0.13 17.09
C ASP A 215 6.78 -1.39 16.84
N ALA A 216 7.65 -2.06 17.59
CA ALA A 216 7.86 -3.50 17.52
C ALA A 216 6.59 -4.27 17.96
N ALA A 217 5.76 -3.68 18.82
CA ALA A 217 4.49 -4.26 19.23
C ALA A 217 3.47 -4.37 18.08
N ALA A 218 3.62 -3.59 17.00
CA ALA A 218 2.75 -3.66 15.82
C ALA A 218 3.07 -4.87 14.92
N VAL A 219 4.30 -5.39 14.97
CA VAL A 219 4.75 -6.53 14.14
C VAL A 219 3.85 -7.76 14.31
N PRO A 220 3.61 -8.30 15.53
CA PRO A 220 2.78 -9.50 15.66
C PRO A 220 1.33 -9.28 15.20
N LEU A 221 0.78 -8.08 15.36
CA LEU A 221 -0.57 -7.74 14.90
C LEU A 221 -0.65 -7.78 13.37
N LEU A 222 0.34 -7.18 12.70
CA LEU A 222 0.42 -7.12 11.25
C LEU A 222 0.65 -8.51 10.63
N VAL A 223 1.56 -9.29 11.19
CA VAL A 223 1.86 -10.67 10.76
C VAL A 223 0.65 -11.59 10.94
N SER A 224 -0.07 -11.48 12.07
CA SER A 224 -1.31 -12.21 12.32
C SER A 224 -2.38 -11.87 11.27
N THR A 225 -2.54 -10.59 10.93
CA THR A 225 -3.44 -10.14 9.86
C THR A 225 -3.06 -10.71 8.50
N VAL A 226 -1.78 -10.67 8.12
CA VAL A 226 -1.30 -11.25 6.84
C VAL A 226 -1.54 -12.75 6.79
N SER A 227 -1.27 -13.46 7.90
CA SER A 227 -1.52 -14.90 8.04
C SER A 227 -3.00 -15.25 7.86
N GLU A 228 -3.90 -14.45 8.43
CA GLU A 228 -5.33 -14.64 8.30
C GLU A 228 -5.82 -14.40 6.86
N ILE A 229 -5.31 -13.37 6.18
CA ILE A 229 -5.58 -13.14 4.75
C ILE A 229 -5.13 -14.36 3.93
N ALA A 230 -3.96 -14.92 4.23
CA ALA A 230 -3.47 -16.12 3.57
C ALA A 230 -4.34 -17.36 3.85
N ARG A 231 -4.82 -17.52 5.08
CA ARG A 231 -5.75 -18.59 5.46
C ARG A 231 -7.09 -18.45 4.71
N MET A 232 -7.66 -17.25 4.64
CA MET A 232 -8.89 -16.97 3.91
C MET A 232 -8.73 -17.24 2.40
N HIS A 233 -7.58 -16.84 1.84
CA HIS A 233 -7.24 -17.10 0.43
C HIS A 233 -7.16 -18.59 0.12
N HIS A 234 -6.49 -19.35 0.98
CA HIS A 234 -6.39 -20.81 0.86
C HIS A 234 -7.77 -21.48 1.00
N ALA A 235 -8.57 -21.08 1.99
CA ALA A 235 -9.90 -21.63 2.22
C ALA A 235 -10.89 -21.34 1.07
N GLY A 236 -10.74 -20.20 0.39
CA GLY A 236 -11.52 -19.84 -0.80
C GLY A 236 -11.05 -20.53 -2.09
N SER A 237 -9.92 -21.25 -2.07
CA SER A 237 -9.39 -21.93 -3.25
C SER A 237 -10.07 -23.29 -3.48
N ASN A 238 -10.44 -23.58 -4.73
CA ASN A 238 -11.07 -24.86 -5.08
C ASN A 238 -10.00 -25.98 -5.10
N PRO A 239 -10.24 -27.18 -4.53
CA PRO A 239 -9.29 -28.30 -4.52
C PRO A 239 -8.73 -28.71 -5.90
N SER A 240 -9.44 -28.39 -6.98
CA SER A 240 -9.05 -28.70 -8.36
C SER A 240 -8.18 -27.63 -9.03
N THR A 241 -7.94 -26.49 -8.37
CA THR A 241 -7.09 -25.40 -8.84
C THR A 241 -6.10 -25.02 -7.74
N PRO A 242 -4.78 -25.00 -8.01
CA PRO A 242 -3.83 -24.56 -7.00
C PRO A 242 -4.19 -23.14 -6.51
N PRO A 243 -4.01 -22.86 -5.21
CA PRO A 243 -4.23 -21.51 -4.69
C PRO A 243 -3.40 -20.51 -5.49
N GLY A 244 -3.98 -19.33 -5.72
CA GLY A 244 -3.29 -18.23 -6.40
C GLY A 244 -2.01 -17.79 -5.69
N SER A 245 -1.27 -16.83 -6.26
CA SER A 245 -0.13 -16.25 -5.55
C SER A 245 -0.57 -15.24 -4.49
N LEU A 246 0.05 -15.29 -3.30
CA LEU A 246 -0.10 -14.26 -2.28
C LEU A 246 1.27 -13.69 -1.89
N GLU A 247 1.37 -12.38 -1.94
CA GLU A 247 2.57 -11.65 -1.53
C GLU A 247 2.24 -10.55 -0.55
N TRP A 248 3.22 -10.20 0.28
CA TRP A 248 3.16 -9.03 1.13
C TRP A 248 4.34 -8.09 0.83
N TRP A 249 4.01 -6.90 0.35
CA TRP A 249 4.96 -5.83 0.02
C TRP A 249 4.97 -4.84 1.18
N LEU A 250 6.01 -4.92 2.00
CA LEU A 250 6.16 -4.12 3.20
C LEU A 250 7.24 -3.05 2.98
N VAL A 251 6.86 -1.79 3.13
CA VAL A 251 7.78 -0.65 3.08
C VAL A 251 8.17 -0.31 4.50
N TYR A 252 9.36 -0.75 4.90
CA TYR A 252 9.94 -0.40 6.19
C TYR A 252 10.65 0.95 6.08
N THR A 253 10.15 1.93 6.83
CA THR A 253 10.79 3.24 6.98
C THR A 253 11.18 3.41 8.45
N PRO A 254 12.45 3.69 8.78
CA PRO A 254 12.88 3.88 10.16
C PRO A 254 12.17 5.09 10.79
N ARG A 255 11.45 4.87 11.89
CA ARG A 255 10.70 5.91 12.62
C ARG A 255 11.13 6.09 14.08
N SER A 256 11.92 5.17 14.63
CA SER A 256 12.49 5.34 15.96
C SER A 256 13.57 6.42 15.96
N LEU A 257 13.62 7.22 17.02
CA LEU A 257 14.67 8.22 17.24
C LEU A 257 16.04 7.60 17.57
N THR A 258 16.09 6.29 17.82
CA THR A 258 17.32 5.60 18.19
C THR A 258 17.63 4.49 17.20
N ARG A 259 18.94 4.29 16.94
CA ARG A 259 19.44 3.15 16.16
C ARG A 259 18.90 1.82 16.71
N ALA A 260 19.04 1.60 18.01
CA ALA A 260 18.60 0.38 18.68
C ALA A 260 17.10 0.13 18.53
N GLY A 261 16.27 1.19 18.58
CA GLY A 261 14.83 1.06 18.39
C GLY A 261 14.47 0.63 16.96
N ASN A 262 15.09 1.23 15.94
CA ASN A 262 14.86 0.80 14.55
C ASN A 262 15.35 -0.63 14.31
N GLU A 263 16.56 -0.97 14.78
CA GLU A 263 17.10 -2.33 14.70
C GLU A 263 16.20 -3.35 15.42
N ALA A 264 15.63 -3.01 16.58
CA ALA A 264 14.72 -3.89 17.31
C ALA A 264 13.41 -4.15 16.56
N ILE A 265 12.79 -3.10 15.98
CA ILE A 265 11.57 -3.25 15.16
C ILE A 265 11.85 -4.13 13.94
N PHE A 266 12.94 -3.85 13.24
CA PHE A 266 13.31 -4.59 12.04
C PHE A 266 13.66 -6.04 12.35
N GLN A 267 14.39 -6.30 13.44
CA GLN A 267 14.70 -7.67 13.87
C GLN A 267 13.43 -8.44 14.27
N ALA A 268 12.51 -7.83 15.02
CA ALA A 268 11.24 -8.46 15.37
C ALA A 268 10.43 -8.88 14.13
N LEU A 269 10.47 -8.05 13.08
CA LEU A 269 9.88 -8.38 11.79
C LEU A 269 10.56 -9.59 11.14
N LEU A 270 11.90 -9.60 11.05
CA LEU A 270 12.64 -10.73 10.47
C LEU A 270 12.40 -12.04 11.22
N ASP A 271 12.37 -11.98 12.55
CA ASP A 271 12.10 -13.14 13.41
C ASP A 271 10.69 -13.70 13.14
N ALA A 272 9.68 -12.83 13.02
CA ALA A 272 8.32 -13.23 12.71
C ALA A 272 8.21 -13.84 11.30
N LEU A 273 8.85 -13.26 10.28
CA LEU A 273 8.90 -13.84 8.93
C LEU A 273 9.54 -15.24 8.94
N ALA A 274 10.62 -15.41 9.71
CA ALA A 274 11.31 -16.70 9.86
C ALA A 274 10.46 -17.74 10.60
N GLU A 275 9.70 -17.36 11.63
CA GLU A 275 8.79 -18.24 12.37
C GLU A 275 7.73 -18.87 11.46
N HIS A 276 7.19 -18.07 10.53
CA HIS A 276 6.25 -18.50 9.50
C HIS A 276 6.91 -19.15 8.27
N GLN A 277 8.25 -19.24 8.24
CA GLN A 277 9.03 -19.77 7.11
C GLN A 277 8.75 -19.02 5.79
N TRP A 278 8.34 -17.75 5.87
CA TRP A 278 8.14 -16.93 4.69
C TRP A 278 9.49 -16.48 4.14
N THR A 279 9.59 -16.49 2.82
CA THR A 279 10.79 -16.02 2.11
C THR A 279 10.57 -14.61 1.60
N PHE A 280 11.63 -13.83 1.47
CA PHE A 280 11.50 -12.44 1.02
C PHE A 280 12.71 -11.98 0.20
N GLU A 281 12.45 -11.03 -0.68
CA GLU A 281 13.48 -10.24 -1.36
C GLU A 281 13.51 -8.83 -0.75
N VAL A 282 14.70 -8.25 -0.68
CA VAL A 282 14.92 -6.88 -0.16
C VAL A 282 15.27 -5.97 -1.32
N PHE A 283 14.55 -4.86 -1.42
CA PHE A 283 14.81 -3.79 -2.37
C PHE A 283 15.11 -2.50 -1.64
N ASP A 284 16.03 -1.71 -2.21
CA ASP A 284 16.34 -0.40 -1.69
C ASP A 284 15.13 0.53 -1.82
N LEU A 285 14.88 1.30 -0.77
CA LEU A 285 13.91 2.37 -0.82
C LEU A 285 14.52 3.54 -1.62
N PRO A 286 13.82 4.12 -2.61
CA PRO A 286 14.36 5.25 -3.35
C PRO A 286 14.77 6.40 -2.42
N ALA A 287 16.02 6.84 -2.57
CA ALA A 287 16.66 7.82 -1.68
C ALA A 287 15.96 9.20 -1.64
N GLY A 288 15.03 9.46 -2.56
CA GLY A 288 14.49 10.81 -2.77
C GLY A 288 13.59 11.36 -1.66
N ASN A 289 13.01 10.52 -0.80
CA ASN A 289 11.98 10.94 0.16
C ASN A 289 12.24 10.59 1.62
N VAL A 290 13.06 9.59 1.90
CA VAL A 290 13.26 9.12 3.27
C VAL A 290 14.65 9.56 3.74
N ALA A 291 14.67 10.67 4.48
CA ALA A 291 15.82 11.06 5.28
C ALA A 291 15.64 10.48 6.69
N THR A 292 16.40 9.45 6.97
CA THR A 292 16.50 8.74 8.25
C THR A 292 17.51 9.40 9.19
N GLY A 293 18.43 10.20 8.66
CA GLY A 293 19.54 10.80 9.41
C GLY A 293 20.74 9.86 9.59
N PHE A 294 20.65 8.61 9.09
CA PHE A 294 21.69 7.59 9.20
C PHE A 294 22.54 7.46 7.92
N GLU A 295 22.19 8.16 6.83
CA GLU A 295 22.79 8.03 5.50
C GLU A 295 24.28 8.41 5.47
N HIS A 296 24.70 9.26 6.39
CA HIS A 296 26.06 9.81 6.43
C HIS A 296 27.05 8.96 7.24
N HIS A 297 26.59 7.87 7.86
CA HIS A 297 27.42 6.99 8.66
C HIS A 297 27.60 5.63 7.97
N PRO A 298 28.83 5.25 7.55
CA PRO A 298 29.08 3.98 6.85
C PRO A 298 28.58 2.75 7.61
N ASP A 299 28.70 2.76 8.95
CA ASP A 299 28.26 1.67 9.84
C ASP A 299 26.73 1.59 10.01
N CYS A 300 25.99 2.50 9.36
CA CYS A 300 24.54 2.56 9.37
C CYS A 300 23.94 2.25 7.99
N ALA A 301 24.74 1.78 7.03
CA ALA A 301 24.29 1.36 5.71
C ALA A 301 23.61 -0.02 5.75
N VAL A 302 22.52 -0.14 6.52
CA VAL A 302 21.75 -1.37 6.69
C VAL A 302 20.25 -1.09 6.49
N PRO A 303 19.45 -2.07 6.03
CA PRO A 303 18.01 -1.90 5.79
C PRO A 303 17.24 -1.37 7.00
N ALA A 304 17.61 -1.81 8.21
CA ALA A 304 17.02 -1.36 9.45
C ALA A 304 17.18 0.15 9.71
N LEU A 305 18.15 0.82 9.07
CA LEU A 305 18.48 2.23 9.32
C LEU A 305 18.30 3.12 8.10
N LEU A 306 18.33 2.56 6.89
CA LEU A 306 18.07 3.29 5.65
C LEU A 306 16.63 3.12 5.14
N GLY A 307 15.93 2.11 5.64
CA GLY A 307 14.64 1.67 5.10
C GLY A 307 14.81 0.75 3.90
N CYS A 308 13.76 -0.02 3.62
CA CYS A 308 13.73 -0.95 2.51
C CYS A 308 12.30 -1.33 2.12
N ILE A 309 12.15 -1.98 0.98
CA ILE A 309 10.93 -2.66 0.58
C ILE A 309 11.20 -4.17 0.69
N LEU A 310 10.38 -4.87 1.45
CA LEU A 310 10.40 -6.33 1.56
C LEU A 310 9.26 -6.88 0.70
N VAL A 311 9.59 -7.73 -0.27
CA VAL A 311 8.61 -8.48 -1.05
C VAL A 311 8.60 -9.91 -0.51
N VAL A 312 7.63 -10.18 0.36
CA VAL A 312 7.49 -11.43 1.10
C VAL A 312 6.58 -12.39 0.32
N GLN A 313 7.05 -13.60 0.07
CA GLN A 313 6.23 -14.72 -0.40
C GLN A 313 5.55 -15.35 0.82
N VAL A 314 4.23 -15.21 0.87
CA VAL A 314 3.45 -15.65 2.03
C VAL A 314 2.79 -16.98 1.70
N THR A 315 3.03 -17.97 2.55
CA THR A 315 2.38 -19.29 2.47
C THR A 315 1.37 -19.43 3.60
N SER A 316 0.20 -20.00 3.33
CA SER A 316 -0.74 -20.34 4.39
C SER A 316 -0.16 -21.48 5.23
N ASP A 317 -0.14 -21.32 6.55
CA ASP A 317 0.21 -22.38 7.51
C ASP A 317 -0.92 -23.44 7.59
N ALA A 318 -1.24 -24.06 6.46
CA ALA A 318 -2.22 -25.14 6.39
C ALA A 318 -1.55 -26.49 6.73
N ALA A 319 -0.78 -26.57 7.83
CA ALA A 319 -0.20 -27.82 8.34
C ALA A 319 0.47 -27.71 9.73
N ARG A 320 -0.16 -27.07 10.73
CA ARG A 320 0.17 -27.33 12.15
C ARG A 320 -1.10 -27.56 12.96
#